data_AF-A0A7S1INH8-F1
#
_entry.id   AF-A0A7S1INH8-F1
#
_cell.length_a   1.000
_cell.length_b   1.000
_cell.length_c   1.000
_cell.angle_alpha   90.00
_cell.angle_beta   90.00
_cell.angle_gamma   90.00
#
_symmetry.space_group_name_H-M   'P 1'
#
loop_
_entity.id
_entity.type
_entity.pdbx_description
1 polymer ?
#
loop_
_entity_poly.entity_id
_entity_poly.type
_entity_poly.pdbx_seq_one_letter_code
_entity_poly.pdbx_strand_id
1 'polypeptide(L)'
;RFKYILVDEYQDTNGVQHRLVKMLAQGHGNLCCVGDDDQSIYAFRGAIVQNILNFAEENPNVATIRLEQNYRSTGHIVAAASKLIQRNNDRLGKTLWTAQPDGYPVNIREVDSSEKESELIVKQVVKFQNSPYKLADIAILVRASYQTRELEEELVREKVPYQVLGGMRFYERQECKD
;
A
#
# COMPACT_ATOMS: atom_id res chain seq x y z
N ARG A 1 -3.58 -26.74 20.75
CA ARG A 1 -2.19 -26.34 20.44
C ARG A 1 -2.04 -24.82 20.39
N PHE A 2 -2.87 -24.09 19.63
CA PHE A 2 -2.80 -22.62 19.56
C PHE A 2 -3.67 -21.97 20.62
N LYS A 3 -3.04 -21.41 21.67
CA LYS A 3 -3.75 -20.70 22.73
C LYS A 3 -4.10 -19.26 22.37
N TYR A 4 -3.32 -18.63 21.49
CA TYR A 4 -3.48 -17.26 21.00
C TYR A 4 -3.18 -17.26 19.51
N ILE A 5 -4.01 -16.58 18.73
CA ILE A 5 -3.87 -16.46 17.27
C ILE A 5 -3.88 -14.98 16.94
N LEU A 6 -2.86 -14.55 16.19
CA LEU A 6 -2.77 -13.21 15.64
C LEU A 6 -2.80 -13.32 14.12
N VAL A 7 -3.66 -12.52 13.49
CA VAL A 7 -3.77 -12.44 12.04
C VAL A 7 -3.61 -10.99 11.63
N ASP A 8 -2.62 -10.72 10.79
CA ASP A 8 -2.38 -9.42 10.18
C ASP A 8 -2.98 -9.37 8.77
N GLU A 9 -3.17 -8.18 8.22
CA GLU A 9 -3.76 -7.93 6.89
C GLU A 9 -5.11 -8.66 6.69
N TYR A 10 -5.96 -8.67 7.72
CA TYR A 10 -7.18 -9.47 7.74
C TYR A 10 -8.20 -9.07 6.66
N GLN A 11 -8.15 -7.82 6.18
CA GLN A 11 -8.99 -7.32 5.09
C GLN A 11 -8.79 -8.09 3.78
N ASP A 12 -7.61 -8.66 3.56
CA ASP A 12 -7.25 -9.35 2.32
C ASP A 12 -7.47 -10.88 2.38
N THR A 13 -8.14 -11.35 3.44
CA THR A 13 -8.44 -12.78 3.60
C THR A 13 -9.55 -13.23 2.65
N ASN A 14 -9.37 -14.42 2.06
CA ASN A 14 -10.44 -15.09 1.32
C ASN A 14 -11.30 -15.98 2.23
N GLY A 15 -12.41 -16.49 1.71
CA GLY A 15 -13.35 -17.31 2.49
C GLY A 15 -12.76 -18.60 3.08
N VAL A 16 -11.73 -19.18 2.44
CA VAL A 16 -11.05 -20.38 2.97
C VAL A 16 -10.16 -20.00 4.16
N GLN A 17 -9.37 -18.93 4.03
CA GLN A 17 -8.50 -18.41 5.08
C GLN A 17 -9.33 -17.99 6.32
N HIS A 18 -10.42 -17.25 6.09
CA HIS A 18 -11.33 -16.85 7.16
C HIS A 18 -11.90 -18.05 7.94
N ARG A 19 -12.41 -19.07 7.22
CA ARG A 19 -12.92 -20.30 7.87
C ARG A 19 -11.83 -21.06 8.63
N LEU A 20 -10.62 -21.16 8.07
CA LEU A 20 -9.50 -21.81 8.72
C LEU A 20 -9.15 -21.11 10.05
N VAL A 21 -9.04 -19.78 10.04
CA VAL A 21 -8.78 -18.99 11.25
C VAL A 21 -9.85 -19.24 12.31
N LYS A 22 -11.14 -19.24 11.93
CA LYS A 22 -12.24 -19.53 12.86
C LYS A 22 -12.13 -20.93 13.46
N MET A 23 -11.85 -21.95 12.66
CA MET A 23 -11.67 -23.32 13.15
C MET A 23 -10.49 -23.45 14.12
N LEU A 24 -9.39 -22.75 13.86
CA LEU A 24 -8.23 -22.73 14.76
C LEU A 24 -8.55 -22.03 16.09
N ALA A 25 -9.41 -21.01 16.06
CA ALA A 25 -9.77 -20.22 17.24
C ALA A 25 -10.83 -20.88 18.14
N GLN A 26 -11.66 -21.80 17.63
CA GLN A 26 -12.80 -22.40 18.35
C GLN A 26 -12.47 -23.02 19.72
N GLY A 27 -11.24 -23.52 19.93
CA GLY A 27 -10.87 -24.17 21.19
C GLY A 27 -10.62 -23.21 22.37
N HIS A 28 -10.08 -22.03 22.10
CA HIS A 28 -9.67 -21.07 23.15
C HIS A 28 -10.32 -19.69 23.03
N GLY A 29 -10.84 -19.32 21.85
CA GLY A 29 -11.47 -18.02 21.59
C GLY A 29 -10.51 -16.82 21.51
N ASN A 30 -9.21 -17.01 21.76
CA ASN A 30 -8.23 -15.92 21.77
C ASN A 30 -7.72 -15.62 20.34
N LEU A 31 -8.51 -14.87 19.58
CA LEU A 31 -8.18 -14.41 18.24
C LEU A 31 -8.06 -12.88 18.22
N CYS A 32 -6.93 -12.38 17.73
CA CYS A 32 -6.69 -10.97 17.45
C CYS A 32 -6.45 -10.80 15.95
N CYS A 33 -7.34 -10.08 15.28
CA CYS A 33 -7.18 -9.72 13.87
C CYS A 33 -6.84 -8.23 13.76
N VAL A 34 -5.85 -7.91 12.94
CA VAL A 34 -5.45 -6.56 12.57
C VAL A 34 -5.69 -6.41 11.07
N GLY A 35 -6.22 -5.26 10.67
CA GLY A 35 -6.44 -4.96 9.27
C GLY A 35 -7.10 -3.60 9.07
N ASP A 36 -7.22 -3.24 7.81
CA ASP A 36 -7.75 -1.95 7.36
C ASP A 36 -8.63 -2.16 6.13
N ASP A 37 -9.93 -1.92 6.25
CA ASP A 37 -10.88 -2.04 5.14
C ASP A 37 -10.54 -1.13 3.96
N ASP A 38 -9.95 0.05 4.22
CA ASP A 38 -9.52 1.00 3.19
C ASP A 38 -8.31 0.52 2.38
N GLN A 39 -7.61 -0.52 2.84
CA GLN A 39 -6.41 -1.08 2.22
C GLN A 39 -6.64 -2.43 1.54
N SER A 40 -7.89 -2.91 1.46
CA SER A 40 -8.22 -4.14 0.75
C SER A 40 -8.05 -3.98 -0.77
N ILE A 41 -6.94 -4.48 -1.30
CA ILE A 41 -6.59 -4.39 -2.73
C ILE A 41 -6.54 -5.75 -3.43
N TYR A 42 -6.70 -6.87 -2.72
CA TYR A 42 -6.59 -8.22 -3.27
C TYR A 42 -7.93 -8.87 -3.66
N ALA A 43 -8.99 -8.09 -3.88
CA ALA A 43 -10.31 -8.60 -4.30
C ALA A 43 -10.23 -9.47 -5.57
N PHE A 44 -9.33 -9.13 -6.51
CA PHE A 44 -9.09 -9.92 -7.74
C PHE A 44 -8.51 -11.33 -7.47
N ARG A 45 -7.98 -11.58 -6.27
CA ARG A 45 -7.51 -12.90 -5.80
C ARG A 45 -8.51 -13.59 -4.87
N GLY A 46 -9.73 -13.05 -4.76
CA GLY A 46 -10.79 -13.60 -3.93
C GLY A 46 -10.75 -13.16 -2.47
N ALA A 47 -10.04 -12.07 -2.14
CA ALA A 47 -10.18 -11.42 -0.85
C ALA A 47 -11.63 -10.93 -0.65
N ILE A 48 -12.13 -11.05 0.58
CA ILE A 48 -13.50 -10.68 0.95
C ILE A 48 -13.40 -9.68 2.10
N VAL A 49 -13.50 -8.38 1.79
CA VAL A 49 -13.44 -7.30 2.79
C VAL A 49 -14.53 -7.42 3.87
N GLN A 50 -15.64 -8.08 3.55
CA GLN A 50 -16.73 -8.38 4.49
C GLN A 50 -16.26 -9.24 5.67
N ASN A 51 -15.17 -10.00 5.52
CA ASN A 51 -14.59 -10.76 6.63
C ASN A 51 -14.16 -9.85 7.79
N ILE A 52 -13.59 -8.68 7.49
CA ILE A 52 -13.19 -7.70 8.52
C ILE A 52 -14.37 -6.81 8.93
N LEU A 53 -15.22 -6.40 7.97
CA LEU A 53 -16.38 -5.54 8.24
C LEU A 53 -17.37 -6.22 9.21
N ASN A 54 -17.61 -7.52 9.03
CA ASN A 54 -18.58 -8.28 9.83
C ASN A 54 -17.95 -8.92 11.06
N PHE A 55 -16.65 -8.71 11.33
CA PHE A 55 -15.96 -9.45 12.38
C PHE A 55 -16.57 -9.24 13.77
N ALA A 56 -16.99 -8.01 14.08
CA ALA A 56 -17.63 -7.69 15.35
C ALA A 56 -19.04 -8.28 15.47
N GLU A 57 -19.79 -8.36 14.37
CA GLU A 57 -21.12 -8.97 14.34
C GLU A 57 -21.03 -10.49 14.53
N GLU A 58 -20.03 -11.13 13.92
CA GLU A 58 -19.79 -12.57 14.03
C GLU A 58 -19.19 -12.99 15.38
N ASN A 59 -18.61 -12.05 16.13
CA ASN A 59 -17.94 -12.31 17.41
C ASN A 59 -18.42 -11.32 18.48
N PRO A 60 -19.61 -11.56 19.10
CA PRO A 60 -20.27 -10.58 19.98
C PRO A 60 -19.45 -10.09 21.18
N ASN A 61 -18.44 -10.85 21.61
CA ASN A 61 -17.58 -10.52 22.75
C ASN A 61 -16.22 -9.92 22.33
N VAL A 62 -16.05 -9.51 21.08
CA VAL A 62 -14.78 -8.93 20.61
C VAL A 62 -14.62 -7.49 21.10
N ALA A 63 -13.41 -7.14 21.52
CA ALA A 63 -13.02 -5.76 21.69
C ALA A 63 -12.55 -5.17 20.35
N THR A 64 -13.20 -4.10 19.89
CA THR A 64 -12.78 -3.34 18.70
C THR A 64 -11.97 -2.13 19.13
N ILE A 65 -10.72 -2.05 18.64
CA ILE A 65 -9.81 -0.93 18.91
C ILE A 65 -9.48 -0.27 17.57
N ARG A 66 -9.71 1.04 17.48
CA ARG A 66 -9.34 1.85 16.30
C ARG A 66 -8.05 2.60 16.59
N LEU A 67 -7.05 2.41 15.72
CA LEU A 67 -5.79 3.14 15.76
C LEU A 67 -5.84 4.27 14.74
N GLU A 68 -6.06 5.49 15.21
CA GLU A 68 -6.33 6.65 14.36
C GLU A 68 -5.11 7.58 14.17
N GLN A 69 -4.10 7.44 15.01
CA GLN A 69 -2.86 8.21 14.88
C GLN A 69 -1.93 7.56 13.85
N ASN A 70 -1.64 8.29 12.78
CA ASN A 70 -0.62 7.97 11.80
C ASN A 70 0.74 8.50 12.27
N TYR A 71 1.72 7.60 12.35
CA TYR A 71 3.09 7.93 12.77
C TYR A 71 4.07 8.05 11.58
N ARG A 72 3.63 7.69 10.36
CA ARG A 72 4.47 7.56 9.16
C ARG A 72 4.53 8.84 8.34
N SER A 73 3.39 9.51 8.17
CA SER A 73 3.17 10.53 7.15
C SER A 73 2.94 11.92 7.77
N THR A 74 3.30 12.95 7.00
CA THR A 74 3.09 14.36 7.34
C THR A 74 1.64 14.78 7.15
N GLY A 75 1.25 15.92 7.73
CA GLY A 75 -0.13 16.43 7.71
C GLY A 75 -0.72 16.53 6.29
N HIS A 76 0.02 17.08 5.32
CA HIS A 76 -0.46 17.19 3.94
C HIS A 76 -0.75 15.82 3.28
N ILE A 77 0.09 14.80 3.54
CA ILE A 77 -0.11 13.45 2.99
C ILE A 77 -1.33 12.80 3.64
N VAL A 78 -1.45 12.87 4.98
CA VAL A 78 -2.61 12.30 5.70
C VAL A 78 -3.91 12.97 5.27
N ALA A 79 -3.91 14.29 5.09
CA ALA A 79 -5.08 15.04 4.63
C ALA A 79 -5.50 14.63 3.21
N ALA A 80 -4.54 14.52 2.28
CA ALA A 80 -4.83 14.09 0.91
C ALA A 80 -5.42 12.67 0.85
N ALA A 81 -4.81 11.71 1.55
CA ALA A 81 -5.30 10.34 1.63
C ALA A 81 -6.70 10.27 2.27
N SER A 82 -6.90 10.99 3.39
CA SER A 82 -8.18 11.03 4.09
C SER A 82 -9.29 11.65 3.23
N LYS A 83 -8.98 12.66 2.41
CA LYS A 83 -9.97 13.29 1.53
C LYS A 83 -10.35 12.38 0.37
N LEU A 84 -9.39 11.63 -0.18
CA LEU A 84 -9.64 10.67 -1.25
C LEU A 84 -10.57 9.55 -0.79
N ILE A 85 -10.26 8.92 0.35
CA ILE A 85 -10.98 7.73 0.83
C ILE A 85 -12.42 8.04 1.28
N GLN A 86 -12.74 9.30 1.62
CA GLN A 86 -14.12 9.74 1.93
C GLN A 86 -15.10 9.57 0.77
N ARG A 87 -14.61 9.32 -0.46
CA ARG A 87 -15.46 9.04 -1.62
C ARG A 87 -15.97 7.59 -1.68
N ASN A 88 -15.40 6.68 -0.89
CA ASN A 88 -15.82 5.28 -0.85
C ASN A 88 -16.99 5.09 0.13
N ASN A 89 -17.90 4.19 -0.22
CA ASN A 89 -19.02 3.75 0.63
C ASN A 89 -18.64 2.49 1.43
N ASP A 90 -19.48 2.09 2.37
CA ASP A 90 -19.40 0.81 3.11
C ASP A 90 -18.07 0.57 3.85
N ARG A 91 -17.69 1.56 4.67
CA ARG A 91 -16.44 1.57 5.45
C ARG A 91 -16.70 1.43 6.93
N LEU A 92 -15.75 0.90 7.69
CA LEU A 92 -15.81 0.85 9.17
C LEU A 92 -15.83 2.24 9.81
N GLY A 93 -15.36 3.26 9.09
CA GLY A 93 -15.30 4.65 9.52
C GLY A 93 -14.19 4.88 10.55
N LYS A 94 -13.21 5.68 10.18
CA LYS A 94 -12.10 6.13 11.04
C LYS A 94 -11.59 7.49 10.60
N THR A 95 -11.03 8.25 11.54
CA THR A 95 -10.44 9.56 11.26
C THR A 95 -8.94 9.51 11.49
N LEU A 96 -8.15 9.43 10.42
CA LEU A 96 -6.70 9.45 10.54
C LEU A 96 -6.20 10.87 10.86
N TRP A 97 -5.30 10.99 11.83
CA TRP A 97 -4.60 12.23 12.17
C TRP A 97 -3.11 11.96 12.41
N THR A 98 -2.26 12.99 12.39
CA THR A 98 -0.82 12.85 12.65
C THR A 98 -0.33 13.97 13.56
N ALA A 99 0.65 13.67 14.41
CA ALA A 99 1.36 14.65 15.22
C ALA A 99 2.60 15.23 14.50
N GLN A 100 2.92 14.70 13.31
CA GLN A 100 3.98 15.21 12.47
C GLN A 100 3.60 16.60 11.93
N PRO A 101 4.58 17.47 11.61
CA PRO A 101 4.32 18.71 10.87
C PRO A 101 3.64 18.43 9.53
N ASP A 102 3.06 19.47 8.91
CA ASP A 102 2.38 19.34 7.62
C ASP A 102 3.30 18.84 6.48
N GLY A 103 4.60 19.14 6.59
CA GLY A 103 5.58 18.79 5.57
C GLY A 103 5.33 19.53 4.25
N TYR A 104 5.93 19.04 3.17
CA TYR A 104 5.72 19.61 1.84
C TYR A 104 4.33 19.27 1.28
N PRO A 105 3.71 20.17 0.49
CA PRO A 105 2.44 19.87 -0.17
C PRO A 105 2.61 18.73 -1.18
N VAL A 106 1.53 17.95 -1.38
CA VAL A 106 1.46 16.94 -2.44
C VAL A 106 1.43 17.68 -3.79
N ASN A 107 2.38 17.36 -4.67
CA ASN A 107 2.46 17.96 -5.99
C ASN A 107 1.80 17.06 -7.04
N ILE A 108 0.97 17.65 -7.89
CA ILE A 108 0.39 17.00 -9.07
C ILE A 108 0.93 17.73 -10.29
N ARG A 109 1.42 16.99 -11.28
CA ARG A 109 1.92 17.54 -12.54
C ARG A 109 1.28 16.79 -13.70
N GLU A 110 0.74 17.55 -14.62
CA GLU A 110 0.32 17.05 -15.93
C GLU A 110 1.51 17.13 -16.88
N VAL A 111 1.65 16.13 -17.74
CA VAL A 111 2.75 15.97 -18.69
C VAL A 111 2.18 15.44 -19.99
N ASP A 112 2.75 15.88 -21.12
CA ASP A 112 2.16 15.62 -22.45
C ASP A 112 2.43 14.20 -22.97
N SER A 113 3.38 13.47 -22.38
CA SER A 113 3.73 12.10 -22.79
C SER A 113 4.42 11.32 -21.66
N SER A 114 4.48 10.00 -21.81
CA SER A 114 5.16 9.10 -20.86
C SER A 114 6.68 9.26 -20.87
N GLU A 115 7.27 9.61 -22.01
CA GLU A 115 8.69 9.96 -22.09
C GLU A 115 8.99 11.21 -21.27
N LYS A 116 8.19 12.28 -21.44
CA LYS A 116 8.33 13.51 -20.64
C LYS A 116 8.08 13.26 -19.15
N GLU A 117 7.14 12.38 -18.81
CA GLU A 117 6.90 11.95 -17.43
C GLU A 117 8.15 11.33 -16.83
N SER A 118 8.75 10.37 -17.54
CA SER A 118 9.94 9.65 -17.10
C SER A 118 11.14 10.58 -16.95
N GLU A 119 11.40 11.45 -17.94
CA GLU A 119 12.43 12.49 -17.87
C GLU A 119 12.25 13.40 -16.66
N LEU A 120 11.02 13.88 -16.41
CA LEU A 120 10.72 14.76 -15.29
C LEU A 120 10.93 14.06 -13.94
N ILE A 121 10.47 12.82 -13.80
CA ILE A 121 10.63 12.02 -12.59
C ILE A 121 12.11 11.78 -12.32
N VAL A 122 12.87 11.27 -13.29
CA VAL A 122 14.29 10.94 -13.09
C VAL A 122 15.10 12.20 -12.81
N LYS A 123 14.82 13.31 -13.51
CA LYS A 123 15.45 14.61 -13.20
C LYS A 123 15.17 15.06 -11.78
N GLN A 124 13.99 14.75 -11.23
CA GLN A 124 13.67 15.04 -9.83
C GLN A 124 14.43 14.12 -8.87
N VAL A 125 14.57 12.83 -9.20
CA VAL A 125 15.39 11.88 -8.43
C VAL A 125 16.85 12.34 -8.36
N VAL A 126 17.44 12.73 -9.50
CA VAL A 126 18.81 13.26 -9.57
C VAL A 126 18.97 14.51 -8.72
N LYS A 127 18.01 15.44 -8.74
CA LYS A 127 18.03 16.61 -7.85
C LYS A 127 18.06 16.24 -6.37
N PHE A 128 17.35 15.18 -5.98
CA PHE A 128 17.33 14.72 -4.59
C PHE A 128 18.65 14.07 -4.15
N GLN A 129 19.54 13.68 -5.05
CA GLN A 129 20.89 13.22 -4.67
C GLN A 129 21.73 14.34 -4.02
N ASN A 130 21.40 15.62 -4.27
CA ASN A 130 22.02 16.78 -3.63
C ASN A 130 21.26 17.23 -2.36
N SER A 131 20.36 16.39 -1.85
CA SER A 131 19.55 16.64 -0.66
C SER A 131 19.95 15.64 0.45
N PRO A 132 19.41 15.72 1.68
CA PRO A 132 19.74 14.76 2.73
C PRO A 132 19.20 13.34 2.46
N TYR A 133 18.36 13.15 1.43
CA TYR A 133 17.76 11.87 1.09
C TYR A 133 18.71 10.99 0.26
N LYS A 134 18.73 9.70 0.56
CA LYS A 134 19.42 8.68 -0.23
C LYS A 134 18.49 8.19 -1.34
N LEU A 135 19.05 7.60 -2.39
CA LEU A 135 18.24 6.95 -3.43
C LEU A 135 17.32 5.85 -2.86
N ALA A 136 17.77 5.16 -1.81
CA ALA A 136 16.97 4.14 -1.12
C ALA A 136 15.74 4.71 -0.38
N ASP A 137 15.67 6.03 -0.18
CA ASP A 137 14.53 6.70 0.43
C ASP A 137 13.45 7.07 -0.61
N ILE A 138 13.70 6.79 -1.89
CA ILE A 138 12.83 7.16 -3.01
C ILE A 138 12.22 5.89 -3.62
N ALA A 139 10.90 5.88 -3.78
CA ALA A 139 10.17 4.85 -4.49
C ALA A 139 9.34 5.47 -5.62
N ILE A 140 9.32 4.81 -6.78
CA ILE A 140 8.41 5.11 -7.89
C ILE A 140 7.37 4.00 -7.94
N LEU A 141 6.10 4.34 -7.75
CA LEU A 141 4.99 3.39 -7.75
C LEU A 141 4.20 3.55 -9.06
N VAL A 142 4.06 2.44 -9.79
CA VAL A 142 3.29 2.39 -11.04
C VAL A 142 2.13 1.40 -10.91
N ARG A 143 1.07 1.60 -11.71
CA ARG A 143 -0.11 0.74 -11.67
C ARG A 143 0.14 -0.62 -12.33
N ALA A 144 0.94 -0.64 -13.38
CA ALA A 144 1.23 -1.82 -14.18
C ALA A 144 2.70 -1.91 -14.55
N SER A 145 3.23 -3.13 -14.64
CA SER A 145 4.65 -3.40 -14.88
C SER A 145 5.17 -2.94 -16.25
N TYR A 146 4.31 -2.68 -17.24
CA TYR A 146 4.76 -2.14 -18.52
C TYR A 146 5.18 -0.67 -18.42
N GLN A 147 4.64 0.08 -17.44
CA GLN A 147 4.98 1.49 -17.19
C GLN A 147 6.41 1.66 -16.65
N THR A 148 7.09 0.58 -16.23
CA THR A 148 8.47 0.69 -15.76
C THR A 148 9.45 0.93 -16.90
N ARG A 149 9.12 0.55 -18.13
CA ARG A 149 10.08 0.55 -19.24
C ARG A 149 10.73 1.91 -19.48
N GLU A 150 9.94 2.95 -19.68
CA GLU A 150 10.44 4.30 -19.99
C GLU A 150 11.20 4.89 -18.81
N LEU A 151 10.76 4.60 -17.58
CA LEU A 151 11.47 4.96 -16.36
C LEU A 151 12.84 4.26 -16.26
N GLU A 152 12.91 2.97 -16.56
CA GLU A 152 14.15 2.20 -16.54
C GLU A 152 15.14 2.71 -17.60
N GLU A 153 14.67 2.99 -18.82
CA GLU A 153 15.49 3.56 -19.90
C GLU A 153 16.10 4.91 -19.48
N GLU A 154 15.31 5.77 -18.83
CA GLU A 154 15.78 7.09 -18.40
C GLU A 154 16.70 7.03 -17.16
N LEU A 155 16.41 6.13 -16.19
CA LEU A 155 17.30 5.87 -15.06
C LEU A 155 18.68 5.36 -15.53
N VAL A 156 18.71 4.49 -16.55
CA VAL A 156 19.96 4.02 -17.17
C VAL A 156 20.69 5.18 -17.87
N ARG A 157 19.98 6.01 -18.64
CA ARG A 157 20.54 7.19 -19.32
C ARG A 157 21.24 8.14 -18.35
N GLU A 158 20.57 8.45 -17.24
CA GLU A 158 21.07 9.34 -16.18
C GLU A 158 22.01 8.63 -15.18
N LYS A 159 22.32 7.35 -15.41
CA LYS A 159 23.20 6.52 -14.56
C LYS A 159 22.75 6.47 -13.10
N VAL A 160 21.44 6.46 -12.85
CA VAL A 160 20.84 6.36 -11.52
C VAL A 160 20.64 4.88 -11.16
N PRO A 161 21.29 4.37 -10.09
CA PRO A 161 21.06 3.02 -9.61
C PRO A 161 19.60 2.80 -9.20
N TYR A 162 19.01 1.69 -9.63
CA TYR A 162 17.61 1.36 -9.32
C TYR A 162 17.41 -0.15 -9.10
N GLN A 163 16.28 -0.48 -8.47
CA GLN A 163 15.80 -1.85 -8.30
C GLN A 163 14.30 -1.91 -8.66
N VAL A 164 13.92 -2.92 -9.42
CA VAL A 164 12.51 -3.23 -9.70
C VAL A 164 12.04 -4.31 -8.72
N LEU A 165 10.91 -4.09 -8.05
CA LEU A 165 10.28 -5.05 -7.14
C LEU A 165 8.97 -5.54 -7.77
N GLY A 166 8.68 -6.84 -7.68
CA GLY A 166 7.43 -7.43 -8.18
C GLY A 166 7.39 -7.75 -9.68
N GLY A 167 8.53 -7.74 -10.36
CA GLY A 167 8.69 -8.16 -11.76
C GLY A 167 10.15 -8.42 -12.13
N MET A 168 10.39 -9.06 -13.28
CA MET A 168 11.74 -9.12 -13.87
C MET A 168 12.11 -7.75 -14.48
N ARG A 169 13.39 -7.35 -14.40
CA ARG A 169 13.90 -6.16 -15.11
C ARG A 169 13.46 -6.22 -16.57
N PHE A 170 13.18 -5.09 -17.21
CA PHE A 170 12.71 -5.09 -18.60
C PHE A 170 13.60 -5.97 -19.51
N TYR A 171 14.93 -5.82 -19.42
CA TYR A 171 15.92 -6.59 -20.17
C TYR A 171 16.06 -8.08 -19.77
N GLU A 172 15.42 -8.49 -18.69
CA GLU A 172 15.44 -9.89 -18.23
C GLU A 172 14.20 -10.68 -18.65
N ARG A 173 13.17 -10.01 -19.18
CA ARG A 173 11.92 -10.60 -19.66
C ARG A 173 12.18 -11.50 -20.89
N GLN A 174 11.49 -12.64 -20.93
CA GLN A 174 11.68 -13.61 -22.02
C GLN A 174 11.31 -13.04 -23.39
N GLU A 175 10.36 -12.09 -23.45
CA GLU A 175 9.92 -11.47 -24.71
C GLU A 175 10.90 -10.42 -25.26
N CYS A 176 11.93 -10.04 -24.48
CA CYS A 176 12.94 -9.05 -24.88
C CYS A 176 14.35 -9.65 -25.00
N LYS A 177 14.47 -10.98 -24.86
CA LYS A 177 15.73 -11.73 -24.85
C LYS A 177 16.06 -12.45 -26.17
N ASP A 178 15.33 -12.13 -27.23
CA ASP A 178 15.62 -12.65 -28.59
C ASP A 178 16.85 -11.99 -29.22
#